data_AF-S2DDJ7-F1
#
_entry.id   AF-S2DDJ7-F1
#
_cell.length_a   1.000
_cell.length_b   1.000
_cell.length_c   1.000
_cell.angle_alpha   90.00
_cell.angle_beta   90.00
_cell.angle_gamma   90.00
#
_symmetry.space_group_name_H-M   'P 1'
#
loop_
_entity.id
_entity.type
_entity.pdbx_description
1 polymer ?
#
loop_
_entity_poly.entity_id
_entity_poly.type
_entity_poly.pdbx_seq_one_letter_code
_entity_poly.pdbx_strand_id
1 'polypeptide(L)'
;MKNLFTSILLFLFFGHAFPQSDALLTKNPSGITQWEPFIGKWKGIGWRLTEDGQQTEWHHAYTIQFKLDGRLLMLENTTTVKGEVHHKSLILGTYDEKANNFPLRVYSTLTPEGDYSGVFENGAFIYFMNKNLRFSMHVNEKGHIYEIGEMNFGDQWVQVFEMLSTRQNLNEK
;
A
#
# COMPACT_ATOMS: atom_id res chain seq x y z
N MET A 1 17.15 -74.97 20.77
CA MET A 1 17.70 -73.76 21.43
C MET A 1 18.11 -72.76 20.37
N LYS A 2 17.50 -71.57 20.40
CA LYS A 2 17.97 -70.25 19.90
C LYS A 2 18.19 -70.04 18.39
N ASN A 3 17.13 -69.50 17.75
CA ASN A 3 17.02 -68.16 17.13
C ASN A 3 18.15 -67.69 16.18
N LEU A 4 17.84 -67.50 14.88
CA LEU A 4 17.41 -66.23 14.23
C LEU A 4 18.53 -65.19 14.14
N PHE A 5 18.92 -64.79 12.92
CA PHE A 5 19.27 -63.39 12.62
C PHE A 5 19.19 -63.14 11.11
N THR A 6 17.98 -62.78 10.65
CA THR A 6 17.74 -62.15 9.36
C THR A 6 18.07 -60.67 9.53
N SER A 7 19.13 -60.18 8.90
CA SER A 7 19.48 -58.76 8.90
C SER A 7 18.49 -57.98 8.02
N ILE A 8 17.50 -57.35 8.66
CA ILE A 8 16.67 -56.31 8.04
C ILE A 8 17.45 -55.00 8.12
N LEU A 9 17.90 -54.50 6.97
CA LEU A 9 18.49 -53.18 6.84
C LEU A 9 17.36 -52.13 6.86
N LEU A 10 17.04 -51.61 8.05
CA LEU A 10 16.10 -50.50 8.20
C LEU A 10 16.83 -49.20 7.81
N PHE A 11 16.64 -48.73 6.57
CA PHE A 11 17.01 -47.38 6.18
C PHE A 11 16.08 -46.40 6.90
N LEU A 12 16.52 -45.88 8.05
CA LEU A 12 15.91 -44.74 8.71
C LEU A 12 16.14 -43.51 7.83
N PHE A 13 15.11 -43.15 7.04
CA PHE A 13 14.99 -41.81 6.49
C PHE A 13 14.80 -40.85 7.66
N PHE A 14 15.90 -40.33 8.22
CA PHE A 14 15.87 -39.09 8.98
C PHE A 14 15.53 -37.97 8.00
N GLY A 15 14.24 -37.75 7.78
CA GLY A 15 13.77 -36.50 7.23
C GLY A 15 14.21 -35.41 8.21
N HIS A 16 15.26 -34.68 7.86
CA HIS A 16 15.53 -33.38 8.48
C HIS A 16 14.36 -32.47 8.07
N ALA A 17 13.28 -32.54 8.84
CA ALA A 17 12.31 -31.47 8.90
C ALA A 17 13.10 -30.25 9.39
N PHE A 18 13.45 -29.35 8.48
CA PHE A 18 13.89 -28.02 8.86
C PHE A 18 12.76 -27.44 9.71
N PRO A 19 12.97 -27.17 11.01
CA PRO A 19 11.99 -26.44 11.78
C PRO A 19 11.90 -25.07 11.13
N GLN A 20 10.80 -24.82 10.41
CA GLN A 20 10.45 -23.47 10.00
C GLN A 20 10.35 -22.67 11.30
N SER A 21 11.25 -21.72 11.51
CA SER A 21 11.32 -21.01 12.79
C SER A 21 10.00 -20.27 13.02
N ASP A 22 9.26 -20.67 14.07
CA ASP A 22 8.03 -20.00 14.51
C ASP A 22 8.25 -18.49 14.76
N ALA A 23 9.50 -18.08 14.96
CA ALA A 23 9.94 -16.69 15.06
C ALA A 23 9.52 -15.81 13.87
N LEU A 24 9.33 -16.36 12.67
CA LEU A 24 8.83 -15.61 11.51
C LEU A 24 7.29 -15.51 11.48
N LEU A 25 6.58 -16.40 12.16
CA LEU A 25 5.12 -16.45 12.18
C LEU A 25 4.50 -15.51 13.23
N THR A 26 5.24 -15.17 14.29
CA THR A 26 4.70 -14.42 15.44
C THR A 26 4.93 -12.91 15.41
N LYS A 27 5.72 -12.39 14.47
CA LYS A 27 5.99 -10.95 14.37
C LYS A 27 5.07 -10.32 13.32
N ASN A 28 3.80 -10.13 13.69
CA ASN A 28 2.93 -9.18 12.97
C ASN A 28 3.59 -7.80 13.12
N PRO A 29 4.03 -7.12 12.05
CA PRO A 29 4.64 -5.80 12.17
C PRO A 29 3.60 -4.84 12.74
N SER A 30 3.79 -4.36 13.96
CA SER A 30 2.72 -3.70 14.74
C SER A 30 2.14 -2.45 14.08
N GLY A 31 2.87 -1.81 13.17
CA GLY A 31 2.41 -0.59 12.50
C GLY A 31 1.79 -0.79 11.12
N ILE A 32 2.02 -1.90 10.42
CA ILE A 32 1.49 -2.07 9.05
C ILE A 32 -0.05 -2.22 9.04
N THR A 33 -0.62 -2.69 10.15
CA THR A 33 -2.06 -2.82 10.39
C THR A 33 -2.80 -1.48 10.38
N GLN A 34 -2.11 -0.34 10.51
CA GLN A 34 -2.72 0.98 10.33
C GLN A 34 -3.36 1.17 8.95
N TRP A 35 -2.93 0.38 7.95
CA TRP A 35 -3.53 0.35 6.62
C TRP A 35 -4.82 -0.48 6.52
N GLU A 36 -5.21 -1.26 7.54
CA GLU A 36 -6.41 -2.11 7.52
C GLU A 36 -7.67 -1.38 7.04
N PRO A 37 -7.99 -0.15 7.49
CA PRO A 37 -9.18 0.58 7.02
C PRO A 37 -9.19 0.85 5.50
N PHE A 38 -8.00 0.96 4.89
CA PHE A 38 -7.82 1.27 3.48
C PHE A 38 -7.85 0.02 2.58
N ILE A 39 -7.68 -1.19 3.12
CA ILE A 39 -7.62 -2.42 2.33
C ILE A 39 -8.93 -2.63 1.58
N GLY A 40 -8.88 -2.71 0.25
CA GLY A 40 -10.05 -2.86 -0.59
C GLY A 40 -9.85 -2.39 -2.03
N LYS A 41 -10.94 -2.46 -2.80
CA LYS A 41 -11.05 -1.83 -4.12
C LYS A 41 -11.88 -0.57 -3.97
N TRP A 42 -11.43 0.51 -4.61
CA TRP A 42 -12.02 1.84 -4.46
C TRP A 42 -12.18 2.49 -5.81
N LYS A 43 -13.23 3.30 -5.96
CA LYS A 43 -13.41 4.22 -7.08
C LYS A 43 -13.76 5.59 -6.54
N GLY A 44 -13.13 6.60 -7.13
CA GLY A 44 -13.30 7.97 -6.68
C GLY A 44 -13.31 8.97 -7.82
N ILE A 45 -13.83 10.14 -7.50
CA ILE A 45 -13.79 11.32 -8.33
C ILE A 45 -13.17 12.42 -7.49
N GLY A 46 -12.40 13.26 -8.16
CA GLY A 46 -11.71 14.35 -7.53
C GLY A 46 -11.32 15.40 -8.54
N TRP A 47 -10.49 16.34 -8.09
CA TRP A 47 -9.99 17.41 -8.94
C TRP A 47 -8.50 17.60 -8.73
N ARG A 48 -7.83 18.10 -9.76
CA ARG A 48 -6.44 18.56 -9.70
C ARG A 48 -6.32 19.94 -10.30
N LEU A 49 -5.54 20.81 -9.66
CA LEU A 49 -5.13 22.08 -10.21
C LEU A 49 -4.11 21.87 -11.33
N THR A 50 -4.39 22.43 -12.51
CA THR A 50 -3.49 22.42 -13.68
C THR A 50 -2.58 23.65 -13.67
N GLU A 51 -1.57 23.65 -14.54
CA GLU A 51 -0.56 24.73 -14.61
C GLU A 51 -1.17 26.10 -14.96
N ASP A 52 -2.30 26.11 -15.66
CA ASP A 52 -3.09 27.30 -15.99
C ASP A 52 -4.03 27.75 -14.85
N GLY A 53 -3.98 27.08 -13.70
CA GLY A 53 -4.78 27.41 -12.52
C GLY A 53 -6.22 26.90 -12.56
N GLN A 54 -6.59 26.07 -13.54
CA GLN A 54 -7.93 25.47 -13.61
C GLN A 54 -8.01 24.17 -12.82
N GLN A 55 -9.21 23.83 -12.34
CA GLN A 55 -9.46 22.50 -11.78
C GLN A 55 -9.90 21.56 -12.89
N THR A 56 -9.22 20.42 -13.01
CA THR A 56 -9.61 19.34 -13.92
C THR A 56 -10.14 18.17 -13.11
N GLU A 57 -11.30 17.64 -13.49
CA GLU A 57 -11.89 16.46 -12.89
C GLU A 57 -11.11 15.19 -13.23
N TRP A 58 -10.78 14.40 -12.22
CA TRP A 58 -10.01 13.17 -12.31
C TRP A 58 -10.84 12.03 -11.73
N HIS A 59 -10.85 10.89 -12.44
CA HIS A 59 -11.51 9.66 -11.98
C HIS A 59 -10.44 8.64 -11.63
N HIS A 60 -10.51 8.07 -10.43
CA HIS A 60 -9.50 7.15 -9.91
C HIS A 60 -10.11 5.80 -9.56
N ALA A 61 -9.28 4.76 -9.69
CA ALA A 61 -9.55 3.45 -9.14
C ALA A 61 -8.31 2.94 -8.39
N TYR A 62 -8.50 2.59 -7.12
CA TYR A 62 -7.45 2.02 -6.27
C TYR A 62 -7.72 0.55 -5.97
N THR A 63 -6.67 -0.26 -5.91
CA THR A 63 -6.68 -1.55 -5.22
C THR A 63 -5.59 -1.55 -4.17
N ILE A 64 -5.97 -1.64 -2.90
CA ILE A 64 -5.07 -1.64 -1.76
C ILE A 64 -5.17 -3.00 -1.07
N GLN A 65 -4.05 -3.70 -0.92
CA GLN A 65 -4.04 -5.04 -0.36
C GLN A 65 -2.74 -5.34 0.38
N PHE A 66 -2.87 -6.18 1.41
CA PHE A 66 -1.71 -6.84 1.99
C PHE A 66 -1.28 -8.04 1.15
N LYS A 67 0.03 -8.25 1.09
CA LYS A 67 0.71 -9.40 0.50
C LYS A 67 1.66 -10.00 1.53
N LEU A 68 2.08 -11.24 1.29
CA LEU A 68 3.07 -11.95 2.11
C LEU A 68 2.70 -11.98 3.61
N ASP A 69 1.43 -12.33 3.89
CA ASP A 69 0.84 -12.39 5.24
C ASP A 69 0.92 -11.07 6.01
N GLY A 70 0.63 -9.94 5.34
CA GLY A 70 0.64 -8.63 6.00
C GLY A 70 2.02 -7.99 6.11
N ARG A 71 3.06 -8.56 5.50
CA ARG A 71 4.42 -7.98 5.53
C ARG A 71 4.67 -6.93 4.45
N LEU A 72 3.86 -6.94 3.39
CA LEU A 72 3.99 -6.04 2.26
C LEU A 72 2.63 -5.40 1.95
N LEU A 73 2.58 -4.08 1.87
CA LEU A 73 1.47 -3.33 1.33
C LEU A 73 1.65 -3.18 -0.18
N MET A 74 0.57 -3.37 -0.92
CA MET A 74 0.52 -3.14 -2.36
C MET A 74 -0.66 -2.24 -2.69
N LEU A 75 -0.40 -1.11 -3.35
CA LEU A 75 -1.41 -0.17 -3.83
C LEU A 75 -1.25 -0.01 -5.34
N GLU A 76 -2.30 -0.37 -6.08
CA GLU A 76 -2.40 -0.14 -7.51
C GLU A 76 -3.38 1.01 -7.76
N ASN A 77 -3.01 1.95 -8.63
CA ASN A 77 -3.85 3.06 -9.04
C ASN A 77 -4.00 3.11 -10.56
N THR A 78 -5.19 3.47 -11.03
CA THR A 78 -5.41 3.94 -12.40
C THR A 78 -6.25 5.21 -12.35
N THR A 79 -5.78 6.25 -13.04
CA THR A 79 -6.49 7.50 -13.21
C THR A 79 -6.90 7.69 -14.67
N THR A 80 -8.14 8.13 -14.86
CA THR A 80 -8.65 8.57 -16.16
C THR A 80 -9.06 10.04 -16.13
N VAL A 81 -8.81 10.74 -17.23
CA VAL A 81 -9.24 12.12 -17.46
C VAL A 81 -10.01 12.14 -18.78
N LYS A 82 -11.25 12.66 -18.78
CA LYS A 82 -12.13 12.66 -19.96
C LYS A 82 -12.30 11.27 -20.61
N GLY A 83 -12.28 10.21 -19.80
CA GLY A 83 -12.43 8.82 -20.23
C GLY A 83 -11.15 8.14 -20.74
N GLU A 84 -10.04 8.87 -20.83
CA GLU A 84 -8.75 8.31 -21.27
C GLU A 84 -7.83 8.02 -20.07
N VAL A 85 -7.05 6.95 -20.16
CA VAL A 85 -6.05 6.61 -19.13
C VAL A 85 -4.94 7.64 -19.16
N HIS A 86 -4.81 8.38 -18.05
CA HIS A 86 -3.79 9.42 -17.88
C HIS A 86 -2.62 8.93 -17.01
N HIS A 87 -2.90 8.12 -15.98
CA HIS A 87 -1.90 7.68 -15.01
C HIS A 87 -2.16 6.24 -14.58
N LYS A 88 -1.09 5.46 -14.45
CA LYS A 88 -1.09 4.21 -13.68
C LYS A 88 0.10 4.20 -12.73
N SER A 89 -0.10 3.65 -11.55
CA SER A 89 0.99 3.42 -10.61
C SER A 89 0.81 2.16 -9.78
N LEU A 90 1.94 1.62 -9.34
CA LEU A 90 2.06 0.54 -8.36
C LEU A 90 2.98 1.03 -7.25
N ILE A 91 2.51 0.94 -6.01
CA ILE A 91 3.26 1.28 -4.81
C ILE A 91 3.41 0.01 -3.97
N LEU A 92 4.65 -0.27 -3.58
CA LEU A 92 5.01 -1.34 -2.66
C LEU A 92 5.51 -0.71 -1.37
N GLY A 93 4.89 -1.04 -0.24
CA GLY A 93 5.22 -0.46 1.07
C GLY A 93 5.53 -1.51 2.11
N THR A 94 6.48 -1.22 2.99
CA THR A 94 6.75 -1.99 4.21
C THR A 94 6.60 -1.09 5.43
N TYR A 95 6.74 -1.64 6.64
CA TYR A 95 6.79 -0.86 7.87
C TYR A 95 8.17 -0.99 8.53
N ASP A 96 8.82 0.14 8.81
CA ASP A 96 10.05 0.19 9.59
C ASP A 96 9.71 0.53 11.05
N GLU A 97 9.76 -0.48 11.93
CA GLU A 97 9.48 -0.31 13.36
C GLU A 97 10.47 0.64 14.05
N LYS A 98 11.73 0.72 13.59
CA LYS A 98 12.75 1.56 14.23
C LYS A 98 12.59 3.02 13.85
N ALA A 99 12.30 3.26 12.57
CA ALA A 99 12.10 4.61 12.04
C ALA A 99 10.66 5.12 12.22
N ASN A 100 9.73 4.25 12.64
CA ASN A 100 8.30 4.55 12.77
C ASN A 100 7.70 5.15 11.49
N ASN A 101 8.04 4.56 10.34
CA ASN A 101 7.63 5.06 9.04
C ASN A 101 7.34 3.90 8.05
N PHE A 102 6.92 4.30 6.84
CA PHE A 102 6.61 3.41 5.74
C PHE A 102 7.53 3.71 4.57
N PRO A 103 8.62 2.95 4.39
CA PRO A 103 9.37 2.96 3.15
C PRO A 103 8.46 2.51 2.00
N LEU A 104 8.43 3.29 0.92
CA LEU A 104 7.61 3.05 -0.27
C LEU A 104 8.50 2.99 -1.50
N ARG A 105 8.34 1.97 -2.34
CA ARG A 105 8.83 1.97 -3.71
C ARG A 105 7.65 2.24 -4.65
N VAL A 106 7.78 3.26 -5.49
CA VAL A 106 6.73 3.67 -6.44
C VAL A 106 7.19 3.43 -7.86
N TYR A 107 6.32 2.81 -8.66
CA TYR A 107 6.41 2.67 -10.10
C TYR A 107 5.23 3.40 -10.73
N SER A 108 5.46 4.21 -11.75
CA SER A 108 4.46 5.15 -12.27
C SER A 108 4.68 5.43 -13.74
N THR A 109 3.60 5.67 -14.48
CA THR A 109 3.67 6.08 -15.88
C THR A 109 3.93 7.58 -16.06
N LEU A 110 3.76 8.39 -15.00
CA LEU A 110 3.88 9.85 -15.05
C LEU A 110 5.05 10.40 -14.24
N THR A 111 5.45 9.70 -13.19
CA THR A 111 6.54 10.12 -12.31
C THR A 111 7.68 9.13 -12.45
N PRO A 112 8.94 9.57 -12.31
CA PRO A 112 10.05 8.63 -12.18
C PRO A 112 9.77 7.60 -11.09
N GLU A 113 10.26 6.39 -11.30
CA GLU A 113 10.31 5.42 -10.22
C GLU A 113 11.22 5.94 -9.10
N GLY A 114 10.88 5.61 -7.85
CA GLY A 114 11.57 6.21 -6.72
C GLY A 114 11.25 5.54 -5.41
N ASP A 115 12.13 5.80 -4.44
CA ASP A 115 11.94 5.46 -3.04
C ASP A 115 11.45 6.69 -2.29
N TYR A 116 10.35 6.52 -1.57
CA TYR A 116 9.67 7.54 -0.80
C TYR A 116 9.42 7.03 0.62
N SER A 117 8.98 7.92 1.49
CA SER A 117 8.58 7.56 2.85
C SER A 117 7.24 8.21 3.18
N GLY A 118 6.42 7.47 3.91
CA GLY A 118 5.22 8.02 4.54
C GLY A 118 5.15 7.67 6.03
N VAL A 119 4.23 8.33 6.72
CA VAL A 119 3.98 8.19 8.16
C VAL A 119 2.48 8.27 8.42
N PHE A 120 1.99 7.63 9.47
CA PHE A 120 0.66 7.91 9.98
C PHE A 120 0.76 9.00 11.06
N GLU A 121 0.04 10.08 10.86
CA GLU A 121 -0.07 11.18 11.82
C GLU A 121 -1.53 11.65 11.88
N ASN A 122 -2.05 11.82 13.10
CA ASN A 122 -3.42 12.32 13.33
C ASN A 122 -4.52 11.58 12.54
N GLY A 123 -4.37 10.26 12.35
CA GLY A 123 -5.34 9.42 11.63
C GLY A 123 -5.25 9.49 10.10
N ALA A 124 -4.27 10.20 9.55
CA ALA A 124 -4.00 10.25 8.11
C ALA A 124 -2.64 9.61 7.79
N PHE A 125 -2.56 8.91 6.67
CA PHE A 125 -1.30 8.53 6.06
C PHE A 125 -0.77 9.72 5.25
N ILE A 126 0.41 10.22 5.59
CA ILE A 126 1.06 11.35 4.91
C ILE A 126 2.30 10.84 4.22
N TYR A 127 2.48 11.14 2.93
CA TYR A 127 3.70 10.82 2.20
C TYR A 127 4.17 11.98 1.33
N PHE A 128 5.49 12.05 1.13
CA PHE A 128 6.14 13.11 0.38
C PHE A 128 6.71 12.55 -0.91
N MET A 129 6.29 13.11 -2.05
CA MET A 129 6.93 12.83 -3.35
C MET A 129 8.20 13.64 -3.52
N ASN A 130 8.30 14.79 -2.87
CA ASN A 130 9.51 15.58 -2.72
C ASN A 130 9.29 16.62 -1.60
N LYS A 131 10.30 17.47 -1.35
CA LYS A 131 10.23 18.51 -0.30
C LYS A 131 9.09 19.52 -0.47
N ASN A 132 8.53 19.65 -1.67
CA ASN A 132 7.49 20.62 -2.02
C ASN A 132 6.15 19.97 -2.39
N LEU A 133 6.01 18.65 -2.37
CA LEU A 133 4.78 17.96 -2.75
C LEU A 133 4.50 16.82 -1.77
N ARG A 134 3.36 16.92 -1.09
CA ARG A 134 2.88 15.90 -0.17
C ARG A 134 1.45 15.51 -0.50
N PHE A 135 1.09 14.32 -0.07
CA PHE A 135 -0.27 13.81 -0.10
C PHE A 135 -0.65 13.31 1.29
N SER A 136 -1.92 13.43 1.63
CA SER A 136 -2.46 12.81 2.83
C SER A 136 -3.75 12.08 2.52
N MET A 137 -3.91 10.89 3.11
CA MET A 137 -5.06 10.01 2.94
C MET A 137 -5.63 9.64 4.30
N HIS A 138 -6.94 9.74 4.47
CA HIS A 138 -7.63 9.19 5.63
C HIS A 138 -8.93 8.52 5.24
N VAL A 139 -9.41 7.59 6.07
CA VAL A 139 -10.76 7.05 5.95
C VAL A 139 -11.68 7.90 6.82
N ASN A 140 -12.68 8.55 6.22
CA ASN A 140 -13.60 9.40 6.95
C ASN A 140 -14.71 8.58 7.65
N GLU A 141 -15.59 9.26 8.40
CA GLU A 141 -16.67 8.63 9.18
C GLU A 141 -17.67 7.82 8.33
N LYS A 142 -17.75 8.08 7.02
CA LYS A 142 -18.60 7.35 6.07
C LYS A 142 -17.89 6.12 5.48
N GLY A 143 -16.65 5.84 5.88
CA GLY A 143 -15.84 4.76 5.33
C GLY A 143 -15.31 5.05 3.93
N HIS A 144 -15.27 6.31 3.50
CA HIS A 144 -14.66 6.71 2.22
C HIS A 144 -13.19 7.09 2.43
N ILE A 145 -12.34 6.79 1.45
CA ILE A 145 -10.99 7.36 1.42
C ILE A 145 -11.12 8.81 0.94
N TYR A 146 -10.62 9.74 1.73
CA TYR A 146 -10.43 11.13 1.35
C TYR A 146 -8.94 11.41 1.25
N GLU A 147 -8.50 11.88 0.09
CA GLU A 147 -7.11 12.16 -0.21
C GLU A 147 -6.95 13.61 -0.68
N ILE A 148 -5.93 14.29 -0.15
CA ILE A 148 -5.55 15.64 -0.58
C ILE A 148 -4.09 15.66 -0.99
N GLY A 149 -3.78 16.46 -2.01
CA GLY A 149 -2.41 16.73 -2.43
C GLY A 149 -2.13 18.22 -2.27
N GLU A 150 -1.01 18.52 -1.66
CA GLU A 150 -0.60 19.90 -1.35
C GLU A 150 0.79 20.16 -1.89
N MET A 151 0.96 21.35 -2.47
CA MET A 151 2.24 21.85 -2.94
C MET A 151 2.72 22.99 -2.04
N ASN A 152 3.99 22.97 -1.67
CA ASN A 152 4.61 24.05 -0.91
C ASN A 152 5.14 25.14 -1.85
N PHE A 153 4.61 26.35 -1.73
CA PHE A 153 5.04 27.55 -2.44
C PHE A 153 5.85 28.49 -1.52
N GLY A 154 6.86 27.94 -0.86
CA GLY A 154 7.72 28.67 0.09
C GLY A 154 7.23 28.51 1.53
N ASP A 155 6.39 29.44 1.98
CA ASP A 155 5.90 29.50 3.36
C ASP A 155 4.47 28.95 3.52
N GLN A 156 3.86 28.47 2.43
CA GLN A 156 2.46 28.04 2.41
C GLN A 156 2.29 26.74 1.64
N TRP A 157 1.61 25.78 2.29
CA TRP A 157 1.05 24.62 1.63
C TRP A 157 -0.29 24.99 1.01
N VAL A 158 -0.44 24.74 -0.29
CA VAL A 158 -1.65 25.01 -1.05
C VAL A 158 -2.18 23.68 -1.57
N GLN A 159 -3.47 23.41 -1.33
CA GLN A 159 -4.14 22.24 -1.88
C GLN A 159 -4.25 22.36 -3.41
N VAL A 160 -3.70 21.38 -4.11
CA VAL A 160 -3.68 21.30 -5.58
C VAL A 160 -4.39 20.04 -6.08
N PHE A 161 -4.87 19.20 -5.18
CA PHE A 161 -5.56 17.95 -5.49
C PHE A 161 -6.51 17.58 -4.37
N GLU A 162 -7.65 17.00 -4.74
CA GLU A 162 -8.59 16.35 -3.82
C GLU A 162 -9.18 15.12 -4.50
N MET A 163 -9.44 14.08 -3.72
CA MET A 163 -10.08 12.86 -4.18
C MET A 163 -10.96 12.28 -3.09
N LEU A 164 -12.18 11.92 -3.45
CA LEU A 164 -13.09 11.15 -2.60
C LEU A 164 -13.38 9.82 -3.26
N SER A 165 -13.05 8.73 -2.57
CA SER A 165 -13.20 7.37 -3.08
C SER A 165 -14.14 6.53 -2.22
N THR A 166 -15.06 5.86 -2.88
CA THR A 166 -16.00 4.90 -2.28
C THR A 166 -15.53 3.48 -2.54
N ARG A 167 -15.81 2.59 -1.58
CA ARG A 167 -15.46 1.18 -1.71
C ARG A 167 -16.30 0.56 -2.82
N GLN A 168 -15.68 -0.17 -3.73
CA GLN A 168 -16.42 -0.87 -4.77
C GLN A 168 -17.11 -2.10 -4.18
N ASN A 169 -18.42 -2.21 -4.39
CA ASN A 169 -19.14 -3.45 -4.16
C ASN A 169 -18.71 -4.47 -5.23
N LEU A 170 -18.24 -5.64 -4.80
CA LEU A 170 -17.80 -6.72 -5.71
C LEU A 170 -18.92 -7.31 -6.60
N ASN A 171 -20.16 -6.81 -6.44
CA ASN A 171 -21.36 -7.32 -7.10
C ASN A 171 -21.87 -6.43 -8.25
N GLU A 172 -21.23 -5.30 -8.53
CA GLU A 172 -21.58 -4.46 -9.69
C GLU A 172 -20.71 -4.88 -10.88
N LYS A 173 -21.29 -5.74 -11.73
CA LYS A 173 -20.83 -6.06 -13.08
C LYS A 173 -21.64 -5.29 -14.09
#